data_AF-A0A928LI22-F1
#
_entry.id   AF-A0A928LI22-F1
#
_cell.length_a   1.000
_cell.length_b   1.000
_cell.length_c   1.000
_cell.angle_alpha   90.00
_cell.angle_beta   90.00
_cell.angle_gamma   90.00
#
_symmetry.space_group_name_H-M   'P 1'
#
loop_
_entity.id
_entity.type
_entity.pdbx_description
1 polymer ?
#
loop_
_entity_poly.entity_id
_entity_poly.type
_entity_poly.pdbx_seq_one_letter_code
_entity_poly.pdbx_strand_id
1 'polypeptide(L)'
;MKLEKHSDFLYNRIRGDFMSKLSSIEREIQFLYNKHNKETKYPLDIEEVKFPLYIIKILNKTTKRTKLEAKKLKIFRNKILYELRLKSWHLQYVDEEEHKKKQKDRQQKIATNRDVKYKNDLTKIKHFGIWFDTNSNIKLNRETYAKIDKKVHLTVSPFFIEYYKNNPNERSKVYENEDCTLYSDSWCTQHKQNCLKNFDLNISFFEKIDNDKFNNALSTLLKRRKNFEQIFDINELDEIEGIYVLVLDNYKQIYIGQSKNMKQRILQHWRKNKEFDRLIFGKIETSVLSIDSFGCLDTTRIFILKTKTLWELDDAEKVLIDSINKKYILNRTAGGIHGNDRFTMLEIEVNKNKRNL
;
A
#
# COMPACT_ATOMS: atom_id res chain seq x y z
N MET A 1 -57.72 -5.90 20.06
CA MET A 1 -58.91 -5.09 19.71
C MET A 1 -59.15 -3.81 20.53
N LYS A 2 -59.01 -3.74 21.88
CA LYS A 2 -59.18 -2.45 22.62
C LYS A 2 -57.95 -1.51 22.58
N LEU A 3 -56.75 -2.01 22.26
CA LEU A 3 -55.52 -1.20 22.14
C LEU A 3 -55.38 -0.47 20.79
N GLU A 4 -55.92 -1.03 19.69
CA GLU A 4 -55.81 -0.42 18.35
C GLU A 4 -56.71 0.82 18.20
N LYS A 5 -57.93 0.79 18.75
CA LYS A 5 -58.84 1.95 18.69
C LYS A 5 -58.33 3.18 19.45
N HIS A 6 -57.49 2.97 20.48
CA HIS A 6 -56.87 4.07 21.24
C HIS A 6 -55.67 4.69 20.51
N SER A 7 -54.99 3.91 19.68
CA SER A 7 -53.88 4.36 18.81
C SER A 7 -54.38 5.31 17.73
N ASP A 8 -55.46 4.96 17.04
CA ASP A 8 -55.98 5.75 15.93
C ASP A 8 -56.61 7.08 16.39
N PHE A 9 -57.22 7.09 17.58
CA PHE A 9 -57.73 8.31 18.17
C PHE A 9 -56.61 9.28 18.56
N LEU A 10 -55.53 8.76 19.16
CA LEU A 10 -54.36 9.58 19.51
C LEU A 10 -53.65 10.10 18.25
N TYR A 11 -53.54 9.25 17.22
CA TYR A 11 -52.97 9.58 15.92
C TYR A 11 -53.74 10.70 15.22
N ASN A 12 -55.07 10.60 15.15
CA ASN A 12 -55.90 11.61 14.50
C ASN A 12 -55.97 12.93 15.28
N ARG A 13 -55.93 12.89 16.62
CA ARG A 13 -55.88 14.09 17.45
C ARG A 13 -54.53 14.82 17.34
N ILE A 14 -53.42 14.07 17.33
CA ILE A 14 -52.09 14.61 17.09
C ILE A 14 -51.99 15.19 15.67
N ARG A 15 -52.63 14.56 14.68
CA ARG A 15 -52.70 15.03 13.29
C ARG A 15 -53.52 16.32 13.12
N GLY A 16 -54.55 16.55 13.93
CA GLY A 16 -55.32 17.81 13.92
C GLY A 16 -54.51 19.00 14.47
N ASP A 17 -53.84 18.81 15.61
CA ASP A 17 -52.93 19.79 16.20
C ASP A 17 -51.66 20.02 15.34
N PHE A 18 -51.30 19.02 14.53
CA PHE A 18 -50.18 19.04 13.58
C PHE A 18 -50.42 20.04 12.44
N MET A 19 -51.62 20.07 11.85
CA MET A 19 -51.91 20.93 10.69
C MET A 19 -51.94 22.43 11.04
N SER A 20 -52.27 22.81 12.27
CA SER A 20 -52.34 24.22 12.69
C SER A 20 -50.97 24.84 13.00
N LYS A 21 -49.94 24.01 13.26
CA LYS A 21 -48.58 24.45 13.61
C LYS A 21 -47.55 24.25 12.47
N LEU A 22 -48.01 23.73 11.34
CA LEU A 22 -47.19 23.35 10.19
C LEU A 22 -46.35 24.52 9.64
N SER A 23 -46.94 25.70 9.47
CA SER A 23 -46.30 26.85 8.80
C SER A 23 -45.14 27.50 9.56
N SER A 24 -45.08 27.34 10.88
CA SER A 24 -43.96 27.80 11.72
C SER A 24 -42.81 26.79 11.73
N ILE A 25 -43.16 25.50 11.67
CA ILE A 25 -42.19 24.41 11.71
C ILE A 25 -41.55 24.18 10.34
N GLU A 26 -42.30 24.36 9.25
CA GLU A 26 -41.79 24.30 7.88
C GLU A 26 -40.67 25.32 7.64
N ARG A 27 -40.82 26.55 8.16
CA ARG A 27 -39.78 27.58 8.09
C ARG A 27 -38.50 27.22 8.85
N GLU A 28 -38.64 26.59 10.01
CA GLU A 28 -37.50 26.19 10.85
C GLU A 28 -36.78 24.94 10.30
N ILE A 29 -37.53 24.01 9.70
CA ILE A 29 -36.98 22.85 8.98
C ILE A 29 -36.23 23.31 7.73
N GLN A 30 -36.79 24.25 6.98
CA GLN A 30 -36.13 24.81 5.80
C GLN A 30 -34.82 25.49 6.19
N PHE A 31 -34.78 26.20 7.33
CA PHE A 31 -33.55 26.80 7.86
C PHE A 31 -32.48 25.76 8.22
N LEU A 32 -32.83 24.70 8.95
CA LEU A 32 -31.89 23.65 9.33
C LEU A 32 -31.41 22.81 8.14
N TYR A 33 -32.29 22.54 7.17
CA TYR A 33 -31.94 21.91 5.90
C TYR A 33 -30.93 22.75 5.11
N ASN A 34 -31.20 24.05 4.97
CA ASN A 34 -30.31 24.98 4.30
C ASN A 34 -28.95 25.11 5.03
N LYS A 35 -28.93 25.00 6.36
CA LYS A 35 -27.69 24.99 7.15
C LYS A 35 -26.90 23.69 6.93
N HIS A 36 -27.55 22.53 6.98
CA HIS A 36 -26.91 21.24 6.76
C HIS A 36 -26.31 21.13 5.35
N ASN A 37 -27.04 21.55 4.32
CA ASN A 37 -26.58 21.54 2.93
C ASN A 37 -25.49 22.56 2.62
N LYS A 38 -25.31 23.60 3.47
CA LYS A 38 -24.15 24.50 3.39
C LYS A 38 -22.89 23.90 4.00
N GLU A 39 -23.04 22.96 4.93
CA GLU A 39 -21.96 22.36 5.71
C GLU A 39 -21.55 20.95 5.22
N THR A 40 -22.35 20.32 4.35
CA THR A 40 -22.05 18.99 3.76
C THR A 40 -22.03 19.02 2.24
N LYS A 41 -21.22 18.14 1.63
CA LYS A 41 -21.11 17.98 0.18
C LYS A 41 -22.25 17.17 -0.45
N TYR A 42 -23.18 16.66 0.36
CA TYR A 42 -24.21 15.70 -0.03
C TYR A 42 -25.57 16.12 0.56
N PRO A 43 -26.42 16.81 -0.22
CA PRO A 43 -27.76 17.18 0.24
C PRO A 43 -28.67 15.94 0.29
N LEU A 44 -29.32 15.71 1.43
CA LEU A 44 -30.33 14.67 1.58
C LEU A 44 -31.65 15.12 0.93
N ASP A 45 -32.47 14.19 0.41
CA ASP A 45 -33.82 14.54 -0.05
C ASP A 45 -34.68 14.98 1.15
N ILE A 46 -35.27 16.17 1.04
CA ILE A 46 -35.95 16.85 2.13
C ILE A 46 -37.17 16.06 2.63
N GLU A 47 -37.83 15.29 1.75
CA GLU A 47 -39.02 14.54 2.11
C GLU A 47 -38.70 13.27 2.94
N GLU A 48 -37.57 12.61 2.68
CA GLU A 48 -37.20 11.38 3.40
C GLU A 48 -36.74 11.63 4.85
N VAL A 49 -36.24 12.83 5.16
CA VAL A 49 -35.63 13.16 6.46
C VAL A 49 -36.54 14.04 7.33
N LYS A 50 -37.54 14.70 6.74
CA LYS A 50 -38.50 15.57 7.43
C LYS A 50 -39.28 14.84 8.52
N PHE A 51 -39.84 13.68 8.19
CA PHE A 51 -40.73 12.95 9.10
C PHE A 51 -40.02 12.39 10.35
N PRO A 52 -38.84 11.75 10.25
CA PRO A 52 -38.21 11.14 11.42
C PRO A 52 -37.54 12.16 12.37
N LEU A 53 -36.95 13.25 11.85
CA LEU A 53 -36.42 14.33 12.70
C LEU A 53 -37.55 15.11 13.41
N TYR A 54 -38.69 15.27 12.74
CA TYR A 54 -39.90 15.87 13.32
C TYR A 54 -40.47 15.05 14.48
N ILE A 55 -40.57 13.73 14.31
CA ILE A 55 -40.94 12.78 15.38
C ILE A 55 -40.00 12.99 16.58
N ILE A 56 -38.67 13.00 16.40
CA ILE A 56 -37.71 13.19 17.49
C ILE A 56 -37.92 14.51 18.25
N LYS A 57 -38.27 15.61 17.57
CA LYS A 57 -38.53 16.91 18.20
C LYS A 57 -39.85 16.93 19.01
N ILE A 58 -40.91 16.29 18.51
CA ILE A 58 -42.18 16.10 19.28
C ILE A 58 -41.91 15.28 20.53
N LEU A 59 -41.21 14.16 20.38
CA LEU A 59 -40.88 13.23 21.46
C LEU A 59 -40.12 13.94 22.59
N ASN A 60 -39.29 14.94 22.28
CA ASN A 60 -38.53 15.74 23.23
C ASN A 60 -39.31 16.91 23.87
N LYS A 61 -40.40 17.41 23.27
CA LYS A 61 -41.16 18.58 23.77
C LYS A 61 -42.25 18.27 24.79
N THR A 62 -42.65 17.01 24.93
CA THR A 62 -43.69 16.56 25.87
C THR A 62 -43.14 16.42 27.29
N THR A 63 -43.52 17.34 28.19
CA THR A 63 -42.91 17.59 29.51
C THR A 63 -43.55 16.86 30.70
N LYS A 64 -44.56 16.00 30.51
CA LYS A 64 -45.11 15.16 31.59
C LYS A 64 -45.31 13.74 31.09
N ARG A 65 -44.41 12.83 31.49
CA ARG A 65 -44.51 11.40 31.15
C ARG A 65 -44.08 10.54 32.33
N THR A 66 -44.70 9.37 32.43
CA THR A 66 -44.27 8.35 33.37
C THR A 66 -42.90 7.79 32.96
N LYS A 67 -42.14 7.25 33.93
CA LYS A 67 -40.81 6.68 33.71
C LYS A 67 -40.79 5.59 32.61
N LEU A 68 -41.89 4.84 32.47
CA LEU A 68 -42.07 3.80 31.46
C LEU A 68 -42.25 4.36 30.04
N GLU A 69 -43.00 5.45 29.88
CA GLU A 69 -43.22 6.09 28.58
C GLU A 69 -41.95 6.77 28.08
N ALA A 70 -41.20 7.44 28.97
CA ALA A 70 -39.89 8.01 28.64
C ALA A 70 -38.90 6.95 28.14
N LYS A 71 -38.92 5.74 28.73
CA LYS A 71 -38.09 4.61 28.29
C LYS A 71 -38.47 4.12 26.89
N LYS A 72 -39.77 3.91 26.61
CA LYS A 72 -40.26 3.48 25.28
C LYS A 72 -39.91 4.49 24.19
N LEU A 73 -40.04 5.78 24.51
CA LEU A 73 -39.68 6.86 23.61
C LEU A 73 -38.20 6.95 23.28
N LYS A 74 -37.33 6.77 24.28
CA LYS A 74 -35.89 6.72 24.08
C LYS A 74 -35.50 5.57 23.13
N ILE A 75 -36.13 4.41 23.29
CA ILE A 75 -35.93 3.25 22.40
C ILE A 75 -36.37 3.60 20.97
N PHE A 76 -37.55 4.18 20.79
CA PHE A 76 -38.07 4.54 19.47
C PHE A 76 -37.21 5.61 18.76
N ARG A 77 -36.77 6.64 19.50
CA ARG A 77 -35.82 7.65 19.01
C ARG A 77 -34.49 7.03 18.55
N ASN A 78 -33.93 6.13 19.35
CA ASN A 78 -32.68 5.46 19.00
C ASN A 78 -32.83 4.59 17.75
N LYS A 79 -33.99 3.93 17.58
CA LYS A 79 -34.30 3.16 16.38
C LYS A 79 -34.33 4.06 15.13
N ILE A 80 -35.00 5.21 15.19
CA ILE A 80 -35.04 6.17 14.08
C ILE A 80 -33.65 6.69 13.72
N LEU A 81 -32.86 7.09 14.73
CA LEU A 81 -31.50 7.58 14.50
C LEU A 81 -30.58 6.51 13.90
N TYR A 82 -30.80 5.24 14.25
CA TYR A 82 -30.08 4.12 13.68
C TYR A 82 -30.42 3.92 12.20
N GLU A 83 -31.70 3.93 11.83
CA GLU A 83 -32.13 3.82 10.43
C GLU A 83 -31.61 4.96 9.54
N LEU A 84 -31.64 6.20 10.05
CA LEU A 84 -31.08 7.35 9.31
C LEU A 84 -29.56 7.23 9.11
N ARG A 85 -28.84 6.72 10.12
CA ARG A 85 -27.41 6.45 9.99
C ARG A 85 -27.12 5.36 8.98
N LEU A 86 -27.89 4.27 8.98
CA LEU A 86 -27.75 3.19 8.00
C LEU A 86 -27.97 3.71 6.56
N LYS A 87 -29.01 4.52 6.33
CA LYS A 87 -29.27 5.12 5.02
C LYS A 87 -28.16 6.08 4.57
N SER A 88 -27.70 6.96 5.45
CA SER A 88 -26.58 7.87 5.16
C SER A 88 -25.31 7.10 4.82
N TRP A 89 -25.05 6.01 5.53
CA TRP A 89 -23.89 5.16 5.28
C TRP A 89 -24.01 4.41 3.95
N HIS A 90 -25.22 3.95 3.60
CA HIS A 90 -25.50 3.31 2.32
C HIS A 90 -25.31 4.27 1.13
N LEU A 91 -25.80 5.52 1.23
CA LEU A 91 -25.62 6.53 0.17
C LEU A 91 -24.13 6.87 -0.05
N GLN A 92 -23.36 7.06 1.03
CA GLN A 92 -21.91 7.27 0.94
C GLN A 92 -21.20 6.07 0.28
N TYR A 93 -21.59 4.85 0.64
CA TYR A 93 -21.00 3.64 0.07
C TYR A 93 -21.31 3.48 -1.43
N VAL A 94 -22.55 3.78 -1.86
CA VAL A 94 -22.94 3.71 -3.28
C VAL A 94 -22.17 4.74 -4.11
N ASP A 95 -22.01 5.99 -3.64
CA ASP A 95 -21.23 7.02 -4.33
C ASP A 95 -19.74 6.67 -4.40
N GLU A 96 -19.17 6.08 -3.34
CA GLU A 96 -17.78 5.61 -3.35
C GLU A 96 -17.56 4.50 -4.39
N GLU A 97 -18.47 3.53 -4.49
CA GLU A 97 -18.40 2.46 -5.49
C GLU A 97 -18.60 2.99 -6.91
N GLU A 98 -19.51 3.94 -7.12
CA GLU A 98 -19.71 4.56 -8.44
C GLU A 98 -18.49 5.41 -8.85
N HIS A 99 -17.87 6.12 -7.91
CA HIS A 99 -16.66 6.87 -8.15
C HIS A 99 -15.47 5.96 -8.49
N LYS A 100 -15.27 4.86 -7.74
CA LYS A 100 -14.26 3.83 -8.05
C LYS A 100 -14.49 3.22 -9.43
N LYS A 101 -15.74 2.94 -9.80
CA LYS A 101 -16.10 2.43 -11.13
C LYS A 101 -15.73 3.42 -12.25
N LYS A 102 -16.12 4.69 -12.11
CA LYS A 102 -15.76 5.75 -13.08
C LYS A 102 -14.24 5.94 -13.21
N GLN A 103 -13.50 5.80 -12.11
CA GLN A 103 -12.04 5.83 -12.14
C GLN A 103 -11.45 4.63 -12.89
N LYS A 104 -11.94 3.41 -12.63
CA LYS A 104 -11.52 2.20 -13.36
C LYS A 104 -11.79 2.32 -14.86
N ASP A 105 -12.97 2.79 -15.26
CA ASP A 105 -13.33 2.95 -16.67
C ASP A 105 -12.40 3.96 -17.38
N ARG A 106 -12.06 5.07 -16.71
CA ARG A 106 -11.08 6.06 -17.22
C ARG A 106 -9.69 5.46 -17.36
N GLN A 107 -9.21 4.71 -16.36
CA GLN A 107 -7.91 4.05 -16.41
C GLN A 107 -7.86 3.03 -17.55
N GLN A 108 -8.91 2.24 -17.74
CA GLN A 108 -9.01 1.26 -18.81
C GLN A 108 -8.98 1.94 -20.19
N LYS A 109 -9.72 3.03 -20.38
CA LYS A 109 -9.69 3.82 -21.63
C LYS A 109 -8.28 4.39 -21.93
N ILE A 110 -7.57 4.87 -20.90
CA ILE A 110 -6.18 5.34 -21.04
C ILE A 110 -5.25 4.19 -21.43
N ALA A 111 -5.41 3.02 -20.81
CA ALA A 111 -4.63 1.83 -21.14
C ALA A 111 -4.83 1.41 -22.60
N THR A 112 -6.08 1.33 -23.06
CA THR A 112 -6.41 1.01 -24.46
C THR A 112 -5.81 2.01 -25.44
N ASN A 113 -5.89 3.31 -25.15
CA ASN A 113 -5.28 4.34 -26.01
C ASN A 113 -3.75 4.21 -26.09
N ARG A 114 -3.09 3.86 -24.98
CA ARG A 114 -1.65 3.61 -24.96
C ARG A 114 -1.30 2.35 -25.73
N ASP A 115 -2.09 1.29 -25.60
CA ASP A 115 -1.89 0.05 -26.35
C ASP A 115 -1.95 0.30 -27.86
N VAL A 116 -2.92 1.10 -28.33
CA VAL A 116 -3.01 1.49 -29.75
C VAL A 116 -1.80 2.33 -30.16
N LYS A 117 -1.43 3.33 -29.34
CA LYS A 117 -0.33 4.25 -29.65
C LYS A 117 1.03 3.55 -29.71
N TYR A 118 1.33 2.66 -28.77
CA TYR A 118 2.66 2.06 -28.60
C TYR A 118 2.83 0.71 -29.26
N LYS A 119 1.77 0.14 -29.88
CA LYS A 119 1.79 -1.18 -30.52
C LYS A 119 2.98 -1.39 -31.48
N ASN A 120 3.36 -0.34 -32.19
CA ASN A 120 4.43 -0.36 -33.20
C ASN A 120 5.65 0.49 -32.81
N ASP A 121 5.70 0.99 -31.57
CA ASP A 121 6.81 1.82 -31.09
C ASP A 121 7.93 0.92 -30.53
N LEU A 122 9.01 0.78 -31.28
CA LEU A 122 10.18 -0.04 -30.90
C LEU A 122 10.90 0.49 -29.65
N THR A 123 10.62 1.73 -29.23
CA THR A 123 11.16 2.30 -27.98
C THR A 123 10.33 1.93 -26.75
N LYS A 124 9.25 1.17 -26.95
CA LYS A 124 8.33 0.75 -25.89
C LYS A 124 8.24 -0.75 -25.82
N ILE A 125 8.14 -1.26 -24.59
CA ILE A 125 7.88 -2.68 -24.35
C ILE A 125 6.76 -2.83 -23.32
N LYS A 126 5.80 -3.73 -23.61
CA LYS A 126 4.73 -4.07 -22.68
C LYS A 126 5.16 -5.28 -21.85
N HIS A 127 5.12 -5.14 -20.53
CA HIS A 127 5.47 -6.19 -19.59
C HIS A 127 4.52 -6.16 -18.39
N PHE A 128 3.90 -7.30 -18.08
CA PHE A 128 2.80 -7.43 -17.11
C PHE A 128 1.74 -6.31 -17.20
N GLY A 129 1.27 -6.01 -18.42
CA GLY A 129 0.25 -4.99 -18.64
C GLY A 129 0.73 -3.53 -18.58
N ILE A 130 2.02 -3.28 -18.32
CA ILE A 130 2.60 -1.93 -18.23
C ILE A 130 3.58 -1.68 -19.38
N TRP A 131 3.52 -0.48 -19.95
CA TRP A 131 4.48 -0.01 -20.95
C TRP A 131 5.70 0.63 -20.28
N PHE A 132 6.89 0.23 -20.74
CA PHE A 132 8.19 0.76 -20.32
C PHE A 132 8.96 1.30 -21.52
N ASP A 133 9.81 2.29 -21.27
CA ASP A 133 10.81 2.76 -22.24
C ASP A 133 11.97 1.78 -22.33
N THR A 134 12.34 1.35 -23.54
CA THR A 134 13.46 0.42 -23.75
C THR A 134 14.81 1.03 -23.37
N ASN A 135 14.92 2.36 -23.40
CA ASN A 135 16.11 3.10 -22.96
C ASN A 135 16.23 3.22 -21.44
N SER A 136 15.24 2.75 -20.68
CA SER A 136 15.29 2.74 -19.21
C SER A 136 16.02 1.51 -18.69
N ASN A 137 16.30 1.46 -17.38
CA ASN A 137 16.94 0.31 -16.75
C ASN A 137 15.93 -0.87 -16.63
N ILE A 138 15.64 -1.51 -17.76
CA ILE A 138 14.62 -2.57 -17.88
C ILE A 138 15.14 -3.97 -17.53
N LYS A 139 16.46 -4.14 -17.43
CA LYS A 139 17.15 -5.37 -17.03
C LYS A 139 18.40 -5.05 -16.22
N LEU A 140 18.76 -5.95 -15.32
CA LEU A 140 20.03 -5.95 -14.63
C LEU A 140 21.17 -6.01 -15.67
N ASN A 141 22.04 -5.00 -15.64
CA ASN A 141 23.18 -4.90 -16.55
C ASN A 141 24.42 -4.50 -15.75
N ARG A 142 25.48 -5.29 -15.89
CA ARG A 142 26.77 -5.08 -15.22
C ARG A 142 27.37 -3.69 -15.51
N GLU A 143 27.28 -3.21 -16.75
CA GLU A 143 27.89 -1.95 -17.20
C GLU A 143 27.26 -0.72 -16.53
N THR A 144 25.94 -0.77 -16.32
CA THR A 144 25.17 0.33 -15.74
C THR A 144 24.89 0.14 -14.24
N TYR A 145 25.14 -1.06 -13.69
CA TYR A 145 24.84 -1.43 -12.29
C TYR A 145 25.48 -0.49 -11.26
N ALA A 146 26.76 -0.16 -11.42
CA ALA A 146 27.54 0.64 -10.47
C ALA A 146 27.89 2.02 -11.05
N LYS A 147 26.87 2.75 -11.53
CA LYS A 147 27.04 4.15 -11.95
C LYS A 147 27.40 5.01 -10.73
N ILE A 148 28.52 5.73 -10.84
CA ILE A 148 28.99 6.59 -9.75
C ILE A 148 27.98 7.70 -9.51
N ASP A 149 27.59 7.82 -8.23
CA ASP A 149 26.88 8.97 -7.67
C ASP A 149 27.63 9.36 -6.40
N LYS A 150 28.16 10.59 -6.37
CA LYS A 150 28.89 11.10 -5.20
C LYS A 150 27.96 11.43 -4.04
N LYS A 151 26.65 11.56 -4.26
CA LYS A 151 25.71 11.94 -3.21
C LYS A 151 25.64 10.85 -2.15
N VAL A 152 25.70 11.26 -0.89
CA VAL A 152 25.48 10.39 0.26
C VAL A 152 23.98 10.18 0.45
N HIS A 153 23.53 8.92 0.37
CA HIS A 153 22.14 8.51 0.61
C HIS A 153 21.99 7.70 1.91
N LEU A 154 23.11 7.24 2.48
CA LEU A 154 23.17 6.68 3.82
C LEU A 154 23.03 7.78 4.87
N THR A 155 22.08 7.64 5.79
CA THR A 155 22.00 8.51 6.97
C THR A 155 23.26 8.29 7.81
N VAL A 156 24.14 9.28 7.82
CA VAL A 156 25.34 9.28 8.66
C VAL A 156 24.90 9.60 10.09
N SER A 157 25.27 8.73 11.04
CA SER A 157 24.99 8.99 12.46
C SER A 157 25.63 10.32 12.89
N PRO A 158 24.97 11.15 13.72
CA PRO A 158 25.58 12.36 14.27
C PRO A 158 26.97 12.12 14.89
N PHE A 159 27.17 10.95 15.50
CA PHE A 159 28.46 10.52 16.04
C PHE A 159 29.56 10.44 14.97
N PHE A 160 29.25 9.90 13.78
CA PHE A 160 30.22 9.83 12.69
C PHE A 160 30.51 11.22 12.11
N ILE A 161 29.51 12.09 12.03
CA ILE A 161 29.71 13.48 11.59
C ILE A 161 30.68 14.18 12.55
N GLU A 162 30.48 14.04 13.86
CA GLU A 162 31.38 14.60 14.87
C GLU A 162 32.79 14.01 14.81
N TYR A 163 32.89 12.68 14.63
CA TYR A 163 34.19 12.01 14.42
C TYR A 163 34.94 12.62 13.22
N TYR A 164 34.29 12.81 12.08
CA TYR A 164 34.93 13.35 10.88
C TYR A 164 35.28 14.84 11.01
N LYS A 165 34.52 15.61 11.78
CA LYS A 165 34.89 16.99 12.15
C LYS A 165 36.20 17.04 12.93
N ASN A 166 36.39 16.11 13.86
CA ASN A 166 37.59 16.03 14.69
C ASN A 166 38.76 15.32 13.98
N ASN A 167 38.54 14.68 12.83
CA ASN A 167 39.54 13.89 12.10
C ASN A 167 39.53 14.23 10.59
N PRO A 168 39.95 15.45 10.19
CA PRO A 168 39.85 15.92 8.80
C PRO A 168 40.63 15.06 7.78
N ASN A 169 41.75 14.45 8.20
CA ASN A 169 42.53 13.55 7.35
C ASN A 169 41.82 12.21 7.07
N GLU A 170 41.01 11.72 8.01
CA GLU A 170 40.19 10.53 7.78
C GLU A 170 38.93 10.88 6.99
N ARG A 171 38.37 12.08 7.22
CA ARG A 171 37.25 12.61 6.45
C ARG A 171 37.58 12.68 4.96
N SER A 172 38.70 13.30 4.59
CA SER A 172 39.07 13.53 3.18
C SER A 172 39.29 12.25 2.37
N LYS A 173 39.57 11.12 3.03
CA LYS A 173 39.62 9.80 2.36
C LYS A 173 38.24 9.36 1.87
N VAL A 174 37.17 9.74 2.57
CA VAL A 174 35.79 9.27 2.32
C VAL A 174 34.94 10.34 1.65
N TYR A 175 35.03 11.58 2.12
CA TYR A 175 34.17 12.70 1.73
C TYR A 175 34.97 13.83 1.09
N GLU A 176 34.34 14.49 0.11
CA GLU A 176 34.89 15.67 -0.57
C GLU A 176 34.68 16.96 0.25
N ASN A 177 33.57 17.05 0.98
CA ASN A 177 33.16 18.25 1.71
C ASN A 177 33.04 18.03 3.23
N GLU A 178 33.01 19.13 3.98
CA GLU A 178 32.99 19.11 5.45
C GLU A 178 31.68 18.57 6.02
N ASP A 179 30.58 18.83 5.33
CA ASP A 179 29.25 18.37 5.71
C ASP A 179 29.03 16.87 5.49
N CYS A 180 30.00 16.16 4.90
CA CYS A 180 29.93 14.72 4.62
C CYS A 180 28.69 14.35 3.78
N THR A 181 28.34 15.20 2.80
CA THR A 181 27.20 14.99 1.89
C THR A 181 27.62 14.53 0.50
N LEU A 182 28.93 14.59 0.20
CA LEU A 182 29.53 14.13 -1.05
C LEU A 182 30.73 13.21 -0.78
N TYR A 183 30.76 12.05 -1.42
CA TYR A 183 31.90 11.13 -1.41
C TYR A 183 33.06 11.63 -2.28
N SER A 184 34.29 11.31 -1.87
CA SER A 184 35.50 11.59 -2.64
C SER A 184 35.59 10.71 -3.89
N ASP A 185 36.30 11.17 -4.93
CA ASP A 185 36.52 10.38 -6.16
C ASP A 185 37.25 9.05 -5.91
N SER A 186 38.21 9.06 -4.99
CA SER A 186 38.95 7.87 -4.59
C SER A 186 38.02 6.84 -3.96
N TRP A 187 37.15 7.27 -3.04
CA TRP A 187 36.15 6.39 -2.42
C TRP A 187 35.18 5.84 -3.47
N CYS A 188 34.64 6.70 -4.35
CA CYS A 188 33.70 6.28 -5.39
C CYS A 188 34.33 5.25 -6.35
N THR A 189 35.59 5.44 -6.73
CA THR A 189 36.31 4.52 -7.61
C THR A 189 36.48 3.14 -6.95
N GLN A 190 36.94 3.12 -5.69
CA GLN A 190 37.08 1.88 -4.93
C GLN A 190 35.73 1.19 -4.70
N HIS A 191 34.70 1.95 -4.33
CA HIS A 191 33.36 1.41 -4.09
C HIS A 191 32.76 0.83 -5.37
N LYS A 192 32.94 1.48 -6.52
CA LYS A 192 32.52 0.93 -7.82
C LYS A 192 33.17 -0.43 -8.09
N GLN A 193 34.48 -0.57 -7.87
CA GLN A 193 35.17 -1.85 -8.04
C GLN A 193 34.61 -2.92 -7.11
N ASN A 194 34.36 -2.57 -5.84
CA ASN A 194 33.75 -3.46 -4.87
C ASN A 194 32.33 -3.90 -5.28
N CYS A 195 31.52 -2.98 -5.79
CA CYS A 195 30.16 -3.26 -6.28
C CYS A 195 30.18 -4.21 -7.47
N LEU A 196 31.08 -3.98 -8.44
CA LEU A 196 31.24 -4.88 -9.59
C LEU A 196 31.76 -6.26 -9.20
N LYS A 197 32.69 -6.35 -8.24
CA LYS A 197 33.10 -7.63 -7.65
C LYS A 197 31.91 -8.35 -6.99
N ASN A 198 31.09 -7.64 -6.21
CA ASN A 198 29.89 -8.24 -5.60
C ASN A 198 28.88 -8.72 -6.65
N PHE A 199 28.69 -7.95 -7.72
CA PHE A 199 27.85 -8.32 -8.86
C PHE A 199 28.31 -9.64 -9.48
N ASP A 200 29.59 -9.74 -9.83
CA ASP A 200 30.15 -10.92 -10.50
C ASP A 200 30.02 -12.18 -9.63
N LEU A 201 30.23 -12.04 -8.32
CA LEU A 201 30.02 -13.13 -7.37
C LEU A 201 28.55 -13.56 -7.27
N ASN A 202 27.58 -12.63 -7.38
CA ASN A 202 26.16 -12.97 -7.40
C ASN A 202 25.80 -13.70 -8.69
N ILE A 203 26.23 -13.20 -9.86
CA ILE A 203 25.96 -13.87 -11.15
C ILE A 203 26.54 -15.28 -11.16
N SER A 204 27.81 -15.44 -10.77
CA SER A 204 28.48 -16.75 -10.68
C SER A 204 27.76 -17.71 -9.72
N PHE A 205 27.15 -17.19 -8.66
CA PHE A 205 26.36 -17.99 -7.73
C PHE A 205 25.01 -18.41 -8.34
N PHE A 206 24.30 -17.50 -9.01
CA PHE A 206 23.03 -17.79 -9.68
C PHE A 206 23.18 -18.83 -10.80
N GLU A 207 24.30 -18.82 -11.51
CA GLU A 207 24.60 -19.80 -12.56
C GLU A 207 24.76 -21.22 -12.02
N LYS A 208 25.22 -21.38 -10.77
CA LYS A 208 25.39 -22.69 -10.11
C LYS A 208 24.08 -23.26 -9.56
N ILE A 209 23.01 -22.48 -9.54
CA ILE A 209 21.72 -22.93 -9.02
C ILE A 209 21.03 -23.83 -10.05
N ASP A 210 20.76 -25.05 -9.61
CA ASP A 210 19.96 -26.02 -10.36
C ASP A 210 18.51 -25.54 -10.53
N ASN A 211 18.05 -25.50 -11.78
CA ASN A 211 16.75 -24.97 -12.16
C ASN A 211 15.58 -25.82 -11.64
N ASP A 212 15.72 -27.14 -11.64
CA ASP A 212 14.64 -28.05 -11.20
C ASP A 212 14.48 -27.99 -9.69
N LYS A 213 15.58 -27.96 -8.95
CA LYS A 213 15.59 -27.74 -7.49
C LYS A 213 15.01 -26.37 -7.12
N PHE A 214 15.29 -25.34 -7.90
CA PHE A 214 14.68 -24.01 -7.72
C PHE A 214 13.16 -24.06 -7.92
N ASN A 215 12.70 -24.59 -9.05
CA ASN A 215 11.26 -24.68 -9.36
C ASN A 215 10.50 -25.56 -8.36
N ASN A 216 11.11 -26.67 -7.91
CA ASN A 216 10.54 -27.50 -6.85
C ASN A 216 10.42 -26.75 -5.52
N ALA A 217 11.44 -25.99 -5.13
CA ALA A 217 11.40 -25.17 -3.92
C ALA A 217 10.31 -24.08 -4.01
N LEU A 218 10.19 -23.41 -5.16
CA LEU A 218 9.13 -22.43 -5.42
C LEU A 218 7.74 -23.08 -5.36
N SER A 219 7.55 -24.24 -6.00
CA SER A 219 6.28 -24.96 -5.96
C SER A 219 5.88 -25.33 -4.53
N THR A 220 6.84 -25.84 -3.74
CA THR A 220 6.61 -26.15 -2.32
C THR A 220 6.26 -24.90 -1.52
N LEU A 221 6.95 -23.77 -1.74
CA LEU A 221 6.65 -22.49 -1.09
C LEU A 221 5.19 -22.06 -1.39
N LEU A 222 4.80 -22.03 -2.66
CA LEU A 222 3.47 -21.59 -3.08
C LEU A 222 2.36 -22.50 -2.54
N LYS A 223 2.61 -23.81 -2.41
CA LYS A 223 1.65 -24.78 -1.83
C LYS A 223 1.40 -24.59 -0.33
N ARG A 224 2.25 -23.87 0.40
CA ARG A 224 2.07 -23.63 1.84
C ARG A 224 0.83 -22.79 2.16
N ARG A 225 0.34 -21.99 1.20
CA ARG A 225 -0.90 -21.23 1.32
C ARG A 225 -1.76 -21.53 0.09
N LYS A 226 -3.00 -21.99 0.29
CA LYS A 226 -3.87 -22.51 -0.78
C LYS A 226 -4.34 -21.47 -1.82
N ASN A 227 -3.92 -20.21 -1.72
CA ASN A 227 -4.49 -19.09 -2.49
C ASN A 227 -3.45 -18.24 -3.23
N PHE A 228 -2.24 -18.77 -3.45
CA PHE A 228 -1.32 -18.09 -4.38
C PHE A 228 -1.85 -18.21 -5.81
N GLU A 229 -2.02 -17.07 -6.47
CA GLU A 229 -2.40 -16.99 -7.88
C GLU A 229 -1.27 -16.38 -8.69
N GLN A 230 -0.99 -16.95 -9.86
CA GLN A 230 -0.10 -16.33 -10.83
C GLN A 230 -0.87 -15.27 -11.60
N ILE A 231 -0.29 -14.08 -11.72
CA ILE A 231 -0.88 -12.99 -12.50
C ILE A 231 -0.03 -12.70 -13.74
N PHE A 232 -0.67 -12.12 -14.75
CA PHE A 232 -0.05 -11.73 -16.02
C PHE A 232 -0.22 -10.24 -16.33
N ASP A 233 -1.00 -9.53 -15.51
CA ASP A 233 -1.19 -8.08 -15.59
C ASP A 233 -1.21 -7.47 -14.18
N ILE A 234 -0.26 -6.58 -13.88
CA ILE A 234 -0.20 -5.94 -12.55
C ILE A 234 -1.23 -4.82 -12.39
N ASN A 235 -1.95 -4.44 -13.44
CA ASN A 235 -3.09 -3.51 -13.32
C ASN A 235 -4.23 -4.11 -12.50
N GLU A 236 -4.32 -5.45 -12.40
CA GLU A 236 -5.28 -6.16 -11.55
C GLU A 236 -4.99 -5.96 -10.05
N LEU A 237 -3.81 -5.43 -9.70
CA LEU A 237 -3.35 -5.25 -8.32
C LEU A 237 -3.47 -3.81 -7.81
N ASP A 238 -4.17 -2.93 -8.53
CA ASP A 238 -4.33 -1.54 -8.10
C ASP A 238 -5.20 -1.48 -6.85
N GLU A 239 -4.69 -0.82 -5.81
CA GLU A 239 -5.30 -0.76 -4.47
C GLU A 239 -5.57 -2.14 -3.84
N ILE A 240 -4.88 -3.19 -4.31
CA ILE A 240 -4.95 -4.53 -3.74
C ILE A 240 -3.83 -4.70 -2.73
N GLU A 241 -4.23 -5.02 -1.51
CA GLU A 241 -3.36 -5.38 -0.39
C GLU A 241 -3.00 -6.88 -0.43
N GLY A 242 -1.75 -7.19 -0.12
CA GLY A 242 -1.31 -8.58 -0.02
C GLY A 242 0.20 -8.78 -0.05
N ILE A 243 0.57 -10.04 -0.28
CA ILE A 243 1.94 -10.49 -0.49
C ILE A 243 2.12 -10.79 -1.97
N TYR A 244 3.27 -10.41 -2.53
CA TYR A 244 3.69 -10.75 -3.88
C TYR A 244 5.03 -11.46 -3.86
N VAL A 245 5.22 -12.37 -4.82
CA VAL A 245 6.45 -13.07 -5.10
C VAL A 245 6.85 -12.73 -6.52
N LEU A 246 7.93 -11.97 -6.67
CA LEU A 246 8.57 -11.73 -7.96
C LEU A 246 9.54 -12.87 -8.21
N VAL A 247 9.41 -13.54 -9.36
CA VAL A 247 10.30 -14.63 -9.76
C VAL A 247 11.18 -14.15 -10.89
N LEU A 248 12.48 -14.35 -10.73
CA LEU A 248 13.51 -13.94 -11.67
C LEU A 248 14.21 -15.20 -12.20
N ASP A 249 13.57 -15.88 -13.15
CA ASP A 249 13.95 -17.25 -13.56
C ASP A 249 15.40 -17.37 -14.06
N ASN A 250 15.88 -16.37 -14.79
CA ASN A 250 17.26 -16.37 -15.30
C ASN A 250 18.31 -16.44 -14.18
N TYR A 251 17.96 -15.92 -13.00
CA TYR A 251 18.81 -15.87 -11.82
C TYR A 251 18.46 -16.94 -10.78
N LYS A 252 17.38 -17.70 -11.01
CA LYS A 252 16.84 -18.70 -10.06
C LYS A 252 16.64 -18.11 -8.66
N GLN A 253 16.12 -16.88 -8.64
CA GLN A 253 15.87 -16.11 -7.45
C GLN A 253 14.41 -15.69 -7.37
N ILE A 254 13.93 -15.49 -6.15
CA ILE A 254 12.65 -14.84 -5.86
C ILE A 254 12.84 -13.66 -4.92
N TYR A 255 11.92 -12.72 -4.97
CA TYR A 255 11.75 -11.70 -3.96
C TYR A 255 10.32 -11.76 -3.44
N ILE A 256 10.18 -11.80 -2.12
CA ILE A 256 8.89 -11.80 -1.44
C ILE A 256 8.71 -10.42 -0.82
N GLY A 257 7.57 -9.79 -1.08
CA GLY A 257 7.25 -8.52 -0.45
C GLY A 257 5.77 -8.42 -0.12
N GLN A 258 5.44 -7.47 0.74
CA GLN A 258 4.05 -7.12 1.07
C GLN A 258 3.77 -5.65 0.77
N SER A 259 2.51 -5.30 0.56
CA SER A 259 2.07 -3.91 0.43
C SER A 259 0.56 -3.76 0.56
N LYS A 260 0.12 -2.56 0.99
CA LYS A 260 -1.27 -2.08 0.85
C LYS A 260 -1.67 -1.80 -0.61
N ASN A 261 -0.69 -1.58 -1.49
CA ASN A 261 -0.90 -1.44 -2.92
C ASN A 261 0.25 -2.17 -3.64
N MET A 262 0.04 -3.44 -3.96
CA MET A 262 1.06 -4.29 -4.57
C MET A 262 1.53 -3.75 -5.92
N LYS A 263 0.63 -3.23 -6.76
CA LYS A 263 0.98 -2.62 -8.05
C LYS A 263 2.00 -1.49 -7.87
N GLN A 264 1.72 -0.56 -6.98
CA GLN A 264 2.61 0.58 -6.73
C GLN A 264 3.98 0.12 -6.22
N ARG A 265 4.01 -0.86 -5.32
CA ARG A 265 5.25 -1.37 -4.74
C ARG A 265 6.11 -2.14 -5.74
N ILE A 266 5.49 -2.99 -6.57
CA ILE A 266 6.19 -3.70 -7.66
C ILE A 266 6.77 -2.70 -8.67
N LEU A 267 5.98 -1.70 -9.07
CA LEU A 267 6.46 -0.62 -9.94
C LEU A 267 7.59 0.19 -9.33
N GLN A 268 7.58 0.40 -8.01
CA GLN A 268 8.68 1.05 -7.32
C GLN A 268 9.98 0.26 -7.45
N HIS A 269 9.93 -1.06 -7.24
CA HIS A 269 11.09 -1.93 -7.41
C HIS A 269 11.62 -1.89 -8.85
N TRP A 270 10.74 -1.96 -9.85
CA TRP A 270 11.15 -1.96 -11.27
C TRP A 270 11.65 -0.61 -11.80
N ARG A 271 11.26 0.51 -11.20
CA ARG A 271 11.63 1.85 -11.68
C ARG A 271 12.78 2.48 -10.91
N LYS A 272 12.98 2.05 -9.67
CA LYS A 272 14.01 2.61 -8.80
C LYS A 272 15.37 2.03 -9.20
N ASN A 273 16.38 2.90 -9.29
CA ASN A 273 17.76 2.45 -9.26
C ASN A 273 18.24 2.43 -7.81
N LYS A 274 18.86 1.34 -7.39
CA LYS A 274 19.46 1.26 -6.06
C LYS A 274 20.56 2.31 -5.92
N GLU A 275 20.56 3.02 -4.78
CA GLU A 275 21.53 4.09 -4.52
C GLU A 275 22.97 3.52 -4.49
N PHE A 276 23.92 4.23 -5.11
CA PHE A 276 25.29 3.74 -5.36
C PHE A 276 25.99 3.29 -4.07
N ASP A 277 25.93 4.10 -3.03
CA ASP A 277 26.48 3.84 -1.69
C ASP A 277 25.73 2.73 -0.91
N ARG A 278 24.60 2.25 -1.43
CA ARG A 278 23.74 1.21 -0.84
C ARG A 278 23.67 -0.08 -1.65
N LEU A 279 24.51 -0.20 -2.69
CA LEU A 279 24.61 -1.41 -3.52
C LEU A 279 25.16 -2.60 -2.75
N ILE A 280 26.14 -2.38 -1.87
CA ILE A 280 26.69 -3.42 -0.98
C ILE A 280 25.99 -3.34 0.39
N PHE A 281 25.54 -4.48 0.89
CA PHE A 281 24.93 -4.62 2.21
C PHE A 281 25.71 -5.62 3.07
N GLY A 282 26.60 -5.10 3.92
CA GLY A 282 27.55 -5.91 4.68
C GLY A 282 28.86 -6.11 3.91
N LYS A 283 29.37 -7.34 3.84
CA LYS A 283 30.64 -7.65 3.15
C LYS A 283 30.43 -7.88 1.65
N ILE A 284 31.45 -7.56 0.85
CA ILE A 284 31.45 -7.74 -0.60
C ILE A 284 31.21 -9.22 -0.98
N GLU A 285 31.79 -10.14 -0.22
CA GLU A 285 31.78 -11.58 -0.48
C GLU A 285 30.42 -12.22 -0.15
N THR A 286 29.59 -11.58 0.67
CA THR A 286 28.34 -12.16 1.17
C THR A 286 27.10 -11.32 0.84
N SER A 287 27.25 -10.08 0.36
CA SER A 287 26.13 -9.19 0.05
C SER A 287 25.28 -9.75 -1.10
N VAL A 288 23.97 -9.81 -0.88
CA VAL A 288 22.97 -10.18 -1.89
C VAL A 288 22.56 -8.94 -2.68
N LEU A 289 22.32 -9.08 -3.99
CA LEU A 289 21.82 -7.97 -4.81
C LEU A 289 20.45 -7.50 -4.31
N SER A 290 20.23 -6.19 -4.36
CA SER A 290 18.93 -5.60 -4.05
C SER A 290 17.92 -5.94 -5.14
N ILE A 291 16.65 -6.20 -4.79
CA ILE A 291 15.58 -6.29 -5.79
C ILE A 291 15.49 -5.02 -6.66
N ASP A 292 15.73 -3.84 -6.07
CA ASP A 292 15.83 -2.53 -6.76
C ASP A 292 17.02 -2.42 -7.75
N SER A 293 17.84 -3.46 -7.89
CA SER A 293 18.89 -3.51 -8.92
C SER A 293 18.41 -4.20 -10.20
N PHE A 294 17.32 -4.96 -10.11
CA PHE A 294 16.73 -5.68 -11.24
C PHE A 294 15.66 -4.83 -11.90
N GLY A 295 15.60 -4.89 -13.23
CA GLY A 295 14.60 -4.19 -14.00
C GLY A 295 13.31 -4.99 -14.13
N CYS A 296 12.30 -4.40 -14.79
CA CYS A 296 11.02 -5.06 -14.98
C CYS A 296 11.16 -6.39 -15.73
N LEU A 297 11.96 -6.46 -16.80
CA LEU A 297 12.10 -7.64 -17.66
C LEU A 297 12.96 -8.76 -17.04
N ASP A 298 13.58 -8.54 -15.87
CA ASP A 298 14.18 -9.63 -15.11
C ASP A 298 13.11 -10.45 -14.37
N THR A 299 11.94 -9.86 -14.12
CA THR A 299 10.80 -10.56 -13.53
C THR A 299 10.11 -11.36 -14.63
N THR A 300 10.00 -12.66 -14.46
CA THR A 300 9.43 -13.58 -15.45
C THR A 300 8.08 -14.15 -15.01
N ARG A 301 7.85 -14.25 -13.69
CA ARG A 301 6.57 -14.68 -13.11
C ARG A 301 6.26 -13.84 -11.89
N ILE A 302 4.98 -13.60 -11.64
CA ILE A 302 4.50 -12.93 -10.43
C ILE A 302 3.41 -13.79 -9.82
N PHE A 303 3.58 -14.15 -8.55
CA PHE A 303 2.55 -14.80 -7.75
C PHE A 303 2.09 -13.83 -6.67
N ILE A 304 0.80 -13.85 -6.34
CA ILE A 304 0.26 -13.02 -5.28
C ILE A 304 -0.63 -13.80 -4.33
N LEU A 305 -0.73 -13.30 -3.10
CA LEU A 305 -1.64 -13.74 -2.07
C LEU A 305 -2.36 -12.50 -1.54
N LYS A 306 -3.62 -12.32 -1.96
CA LYS A 306 -4.47 -11.23 -1.50
C LYS A 306 -4.84 -11.44 -0.03
N THR A 307 -4.75 -10.40 0.79
CA THR A 307 -5.22 -10.45 2.18
C THR A 307 -6.24 -9.34 2.44
N LYS A 308 -7.04 -9.50 3.50
CA LYS A 308 -8.04 -8.49 3.91
C LYS A 308 -7.62 -7.73 5.18
N THR A 309 -6.53 -8.13 5.83
CA THR A 309 -6.15 -7.66 7.17
C THR A 309 -4.62 -7.49 7.30
N LEU A 310 -4.20 -6.28 7.66
CA LEU A 310 -2.79 -5.88 7.83
C LEU A 310 -2.03 -6.72 8.85
N TRP A 311 -2.68 -7.10 9.94
CA TRP A 311 -2.06 -7.81 11.08
C TRP A 311 -1.52 -9.20 10.72
N GLU A 312 -1.96 -9.79 9.61
CA GLU A 312 -1.50 -11.10 9.16
C GLU A 312 -0.33 -11.02 8.19
N LEU A 313 0.01 -9.85 7.65
CA LEU A 313 0.97 -9.73 6.56
C LEU A 313 2.42 -9.90 7.01
N ASP A 314 2.82 -9.28 8.14
CA ASP A 314 4.18 -9.38 8.66
C ASP A 314 4.54 -10.83 9.01
N ASP A 315 3.66 -11.50 9.77
CA ASP A 315 3.85 -12.91 10.15
C ASP A 315 3.78 -13.84 8.94
N ALA A 316 2.85 -13.59 8.00
CA ALA A 316 2.75 -14.41 6.80
C ALA A 316 3.98 -14.24 5.88
N GLU A 317 4.47 -13.02 5.68
CA GLU A 317 5.70 -12.75 4.91
C GLU A 317 6.90 -13.42 5.58
N LYS A 318 7.05 -13.25 6.89
CA LYS A 318 8.13 -13.88 7.66
C LYS A 318 8.11 -15.40 7.53
N VAL A 319 6.95 -16.04 7.72
CA VAL A 319 6.80 -17.49 7.55
C VAL A 319 7.18 -17.94 6.14
N LEU A 320 6.83 -17.17 5.10
CA LEU A 320 7.20 -17.49 3.73
C LEU A 320 8.72 -17.38 3.51
N ILE A 321 9.33 -16.27 3.94
CA ILE A 321 10.77 -16.02 3.82
C ILE A 321 11.58 -17.09 4.56
N ASP A 322 11.18 -17.45 5.78
CA ASP A 322 11.87 -18.45 6.59
C ASP A 322 11.69 -19.88 6.05
N SER A 323 10.66 -20.11 5.24
CA SER A 323 10.32 -21.44 4.72
C SER A 323 11.05 -21.84 3.43
N ILE A 324 11.69 -20.90 2.75
CA ILE A 324 12.46 -21.17 1.54
C ILE A 324 13.96 -21.12 1.84
N ASN A 325 14.74 -21.95 1.15
CA ASN A 325 16.18 -21.91 1.27
C ASN A 325 16.71 -20.53 0.83
N LYS A 326 17.50 -19.89 1.69
CA LYS A 326 18.06 -18.54 1.50
C LYS A 326 18.85 -18.38 0.20
N LYS A 327 19.34 -19.47 -0.41
CA LYS A 327 20.03 -19.42 -1.70
C LYS A 327 19.13 -19.02 -2.89
N TYR A 328 17.81 -19.06 -2.71
CA TYR A 328 16.81 -18.73 -3.73
C TYR A 328 16.14 -17.38 -3.51
N ILE A 329 16.50 -16.59 -2.48
CA ILE A 329 15.77 -15.36 -2.11
C ILE A 329 16.65 -14.11 -2.13
N LEU A 330 16.11 -13.00 -2.66
CA LEU A 330 16.77 -11.69 -2.76
C LEU A 330 16.45 -10.74 -1.60
N ASN A 331 15.53 -11.12 -0.70
CA ASN A 331 15.25 -10.36 0.52
C ASN A 331 16.56 -10.19 1.30
N ARG A 332 17.03 -8.95 1.50
CA ARG A 332 18.31 -8.66 2.17
C ARG A 332 18.21 -8.75 3.70
N THR A 333 17.00 -8.72 4.24
CA THR A 333 16.67 -8.82 5.66
C THR A 333 15.61 -9.90 5.85
N ALA A 334 15.48 -10.43 7.08
CA ALA A 334 14.34 -11.28 7.43
C ALA A 334 13.01 -10.53 7.32
N GLY A 335 11.91 -11.28 7.16
CA GLY A 335 10.56 -10.72 7.09
C GLY A 335 10.14 -10.01 8.38
N GLY A 336 9.28 -9.00 8.26
CA GLY A 336 8.76 -8.21 9.38
C GLY A 336 9.70 -7.13 9.96
N ILE A 337 10.89 -6.92 9.36
CA ILE A 337 11.82 -5.87 9.80
C ILE A 337 11.57 -4.60 8.99
N HIS A 338 10.85 -3.65 9.59
CA HIS A 338 10.62 -2.30 9.04
C HIS A 338 11.62 -1.33 9.67
N GLY A 339 12.65 -0.91 8.93
CA GLY A 339 13.83 -0.18 9.42
C GLY A 339 13.59 1.26 9.93
N ASN A 340 12.68 1.46 10.88
CA ASN A 340 12.19 2.77 11.32
C ASN A 340 12.76 3.24 12.68
N ASP A 341 13.66 2.51 13.39
CA ASP A 341 13.87 2.81 14.82
C ASP A 341 15.21 2.49 15.56
N ARG A 342 16.44 2.61 15.05
CA ARG A 342 17.71 2.31 15.82
C ARG A 342 17.87 0.87 16.38
N PHE A 343 16.92 0.29 17.13
CA PHE A 343 16.91 -1.14 17.50
C PHE A 343 16.85 -2.04 16.25
N THR A 344 16.12 -1.59 15.24
CA THR A 344 16.11 -2.18 13.89
C THR A 344 17.49 -2.31 13.23
N MET A 345 18.49 -1.47 13.51
CA MET A 345 19.80 -1.60 12.83
C MET A 345 20.60 -2.82 13.32
N LEU A 346 20.52 -3.14 14.62
CA LEU A 346 21.15 -4.33 15.18
C LEU A 346 20.41 -5.60 14.72
N GLU A 347 19.07 -5.56 14.74
CA GLU A 347 18.24 -6.64 14.20
C GLU A 347 18.46 -6.85 12.71
N ILE A 348 18.63 -5.77 11.94
CA ILE A 348 19.01 -5.82 10.53
C ILE A 348 20.34 -6.55 10.40
N GLU A 349 21.38 -6.19 11.17
CA GLU A 349 22.71 -6.83 11.11
C GLU A 349 22.66 -8.33 11.42
N VAL A 350 21.93 -8.71 12.47
CA VAL A 350 21.75 -10.12 12.88
C VAL A 350 20.97 -10.91 11.82
N ASN A 351 19.96 -10.30 11.22
CA ASN A 351 19.05 -10.96 10.27
C ASN A 351 19.40 -10.68 8.80
N LYS A 352 20.60 -10.19 8.49
CA LYS A 352 21.04 -10.01 7.10
C LYS A 352 21.07 -11.36 6.41
N ASN A 353 20.36 -11.46 5.29
CA ASN A 353 20.57 -12.58 4.41
C ASN A 353 21.91 -12.42 3.71
N LYS A 354 22.69 -13.49 3.77
CA LYS A 354 24.02 -13.59 3.19
C LYS A 354 23.95 -14.60 2.05
N ARG A 355 24.63 -14.29 0.95
CA ARG A 355 24.96 -15.29 -0.05
C ARG A 355 25.87 -16.31 0.63
N ASN A 356 25.30 -17.47 0.95
CA ASN A 356 26.04 -18.60 1.48
C ASN A 356 26.64 -19.35 0.29
N LEU A 357 27.97 -19.29 0.16
CA LEU A 357 28.73 -20.00 -0.86
C LEU A 357 28.67 -21.52 -0.64
#